data_AF-A0A2W4LZ86-F1
#
_entry.id   AF-A0A2W4LZ86-F1
#
_cell.length_a   1.000
_cell.length_b   1.000
_cell.length_c   1.000
_cell.angle_alpha   90.00
_cell.angle_beta   90.00
_cell.angle_gamma   90.00
#
_symmetry.space_group_name_H-M   'P 1'
#
loop_
_entity.id
_entity.type
_entity.pdbx_description
1 polymer ?
#
loop_
_entity_poly.entity_id
_entity_poly.type
_entity_poly.pdbx_seq_one_letter_code
_entity_poly.pdbx_strand_id
1 'polypeptide(L)'
;MLRYGLLAIAYAGMAGLAIGISELFLDRAVWWHPEPWLALDGNVAHAYSGVLGMLLGAIVVVGTRRMVERLGWAQELARALRPFARDLSGLGIIVVAVLSSVGEELLFRGLLQPWVGVWIQALLFGLLHQMPGPSRWAWVGWASVIGLVFGALFALTGSLLGPILAHIVINGFNLNYLQNHDPELPRRGLGGLLGHRSRA
;
A
#
# COMPACT_ATOMS: atom_id res chain seq x y z
N MET A 1 -2.77 -15.33 -17.21
CA MET A 1 -1.65 -15.60 -16.28
C MET A 1 -0.40 -14.75 -16.59
N LEU A 2 -0.03 -14.52 -17.86
CA LEU A 2 1.16 -13.74 -18.24
C LEU A 2 1.19 -12.26 -17.80
N ARG A 3 0.04 -11.56 -17.70
CA ARG A 3 0.01 -10.09 -17.44
C ARG A 3 0.60 -9.64 -16.10
N TYR A 4 0.55 -10.47 -15.05
CA TYR A 4 1.10 -10.13 -13.72
C TYR A 4 2.45 -10.78 -13.45
N GLY A 5 2.94 -11.62 -14.35
CA GLY A 5 4.25 -12.26 -14.21
C GLY A 5 5.38 -11.25 -14.13
N LEU A 6 5.35 -10.19 -14.94
CA LEU A 6 6.37 -9.14 -14.90
C LEU A 6 6.36 -8.36 -13.59
N LEU A 7 5.17 -8.01 -13.06
CA LEU A 7 5.05 -7.34 -11.77
C LEU A 7 5.55 -8.23 -10.63
N ALA A 8 5.18 -9.51 -10.63
CA ALA A 8 5.67 -10.47 -9.67
C ALA A 8 7.20 -10.61 -9.71
N ILE A 9 7.78 -10.68 -10.91
CA ILE A 9 9.23 -10.73 -11.12
C ILE A 9 9.89 -9.44 -10.62
N ALA A 10 9.32 -8.27 -10.90
CA ALA A 10 9.87 -7.00 -10.45
C ALA A 10 9.89 -6.91 -8.91
N TYR A 11 8.80 -7.28 -8.25
CA TYR A 11 8.71 -7.28 -6.79
C TYR A 11 9.61 -8.34 -6.13
N ALA A 12 9.68 -9.54 -6.70
CA ALA A 12 10.60 -10.58 -6.23
C ALA A 12 12.06 -10.19 -6.45
N GLY A 13 12.39 -9.56 -7.58
CA GLY A 13 13.73 -9.04 -7.87
C GLY A 13 14.11 -7.92 -6.91
N MET A 14 13.19 -7.01 -6.60
CA MET A 14 13.39 -5.96 -5.60
C MET A 14 13.62 -6.54 -4.19
N ALA A 15 12.83 -7.53 -3.77
CA ALA A 15 13.02 -8.24 -2.52
C ALA A 15 14.39 -8.94 -2.47
N GLY A 16 14.75 -9.67 -3.53
CA GLY A 16 16.03 -10.35 -3.65
C GLY A 16 17.22 -9.40 -3.64
N LEU A 17 17.10 -8.24 -4.28
CA LEU A 17 18.12 -7.17 -4.23
C LEU A 17 18.27 -6.62 -2.80
N ALA A 18 17.16 -6.33 -2.12
CA ALA A 18 17.19 -5.80 -0.75
C ALA A 18 17.84 -6.79 0.22
N ILE A 19 17.46 -8.07 0.14
CA ILE A 19 18.08 -9.16 0.92
C ILE A 19 19.56 -9.29 0.55
N GLY A 20 19.89 -9.38 -0.74
CA GLY A 20 21.25 -9.56 -1.21
C GLY A 20 22.19 -8.44 -0.76
N ILE A 21 21.76 -7.17 -0.88
CA ILE A 21 22.55 -6.03 -0.40
C ILE A 21 22.71 -6.11 1.13
N SER A 22 21.62 -6.34 1.88
CA SER A 22 21.66 -6.35 3.34
C SER A 22 22.53 -7.47 3.93
N GLU A 23 22.36 -8.70 3.45
CA GLU A 23 23.03 -9.87 4.02
C GLU A 23 24.47 -10.01 3.48
N LEU A 24 24.69 -9.82 2.17
CA LEU A 24 25.99 -10.10 1.56
C LEU A 24 26.98 -8.95 1.65
N PHE A 25 26.49 -7.71 1.76
CA PHE A 25 27.36 -6.52 1.74
C PHE A 25 27.31 -5.72 3.05
N LEU A 26 26.24 -5.85 3.84
CA LEU A 26 26.04 -5.05 5.05
C LEU A 26 26.05 -5.90 6.33
N ASP A 27 26.23 -7.22 6.21
CA ASP A 27 26.24 -8.22 7.30
C ASP A 27 25.09 -8.01 8.30
N ARG A 28 23.89 -7.73 7.77
CA ARG A 28 22.72 -7.38 8.56
C ARG A 28 21.49 -8.07 8.00
N ALA A 29 20.74 -8.68 8.92
CA ALA A 29 19.45 -9.24 8.63
C ALA A 29 18.44 -8.15 8.23
N VAL A 30 17.93 -8.21 7.00
CA VAL A 30 16.97 -7.21 6.45
C VAL A 30 15.64 -7.16 7.23
N TRP A 31 15.36 -8.21 8.01
CA TRP A 31 14.15 -8.38 8.80
C TRP A 31 14.16 -7.58 10.11
N TRP A 32 15.33 -7.11 10.54
CA TRP A 32 15.56 -6.50 11.85
C TRP A 32 16.05 -5.07 11.74
N HIS A 33 15.40 -4.16 12.46
CA HIS A 33 15.93 -2.82 12.64
C HIS A 33 17.18 -2.90 13.53
N PRO A 34 18.30 -2.26 13.17
CA PRO A 34 19.54 -2.37 13.94
C PRO A 34 19.43 -1.75 15.35
N GLU A 35 18.66 -0.67 15.48
CA GLU A 35 18.52 0.10 16.72
C GLU A 35 17.04 0.38 16.99
N PRO A 36 16.24 -0.63 17.42
CA PRO A 36 14.82 -0.43 17.66
C PRO A 36 14.57 0.41 18.93
N TRP A 37 13.49 1.20 18.94
CA TRP A 37 13.13 2.03 20.10
C TRP A 37 12.69 1.21 21.31
N LEU A 38 12.12 0.01 21.08
CA LEU A 38 11.85 -0.97 22.12
C LEU A 38 12.79 -2.17 21.95
N ALA A 39 13.61 -2.42 22.97
CA ALA A 39 14.38 -3.65 23.07
C ALA A 39 13.45 -4.81 23.46
N LEU A 40 13.04 -5.59 22.46
CA LEU A 40 12.18 -6.77 22.61
C LEU A 40 12.93 -8.00 22.11
N ASP A 41 12.70 -9.14 22.75
CA ASP A 41 13.15 -10.42 22.22
C ASP A 41 12.51 -10.69 20.85
N GLY A 42 13.21 -11.37 19.94
CA GLY A 42 12.78 -11.51 18.54
C GLY A 42 11.36 -12.06 18.36
N ASN A 43 10.99 -13.11 19.10
CA ASN A 43 9.62 -13.67 19.02
C ASN A 43 8.55 -12.70 19.53
N VAL A 44 8.85 -11.96 20.60
CA VAL A 44 7.96 -10.96 21.18
C VAL A 44 7.83 -9.77 20.23
N ALA A 45 8.95 -9.32 19.65
CA ALA A 45 8.98 -8.27 18.64
C ALA A 45 8.11 -8.63 17.43
N HIS A 46 8.21 -9.84 16.89
CA HIS A 46 7.37 -10.32 15.80
C HIS A 46 5.89 -10.35 16.17
N ALA A 47 5.54 -10.95 17.32
CA ALA A 47 4.15 -11.03 17.75
C ALA A 47 3.54 -9.64 17.97
N TYR A 48 4.27 -8.76 18.67
CA TYR A 48 3.82 -7.40 18.97
C TYR A 48 3.70 -6.55 17.70
N SER A 49 4.72 -6.56 16.84
CA SER A 49 4.72 -5.90 15.54
C SER A 49 3.59 -6.40 14.65
N GLY A 50 3.37 -7.71 14.60
CA GLY A 50 2.31 -8.33 13.82
C GLY A 50 0.91 -7.89 14.26
N VAL A 51 0.63 -7.87 15.57
CA VAL A 51 -0.65 -7.38 16.10
C VAL A 51 -0.86 -5.91 15.77
N LEU A 52 0.14 -5.06 16.00
CA LEU A 52 0.06 -3.64 15.66
C LEU A 52 -0.13 -3.42 14.16
N GLY A 53 0.56 -4.19 13.33
CA GLY A 53 0.44 -4.15 11.87
C GLY A 53 -0.96 -4.50 11.40
N MET A 54 -1.55 -5.58 11.91
CA MET A 54 -2.92 -5.98 11.57
C MET A 54 -3.95 -4.93 12.00
N LEU A 55 -3.82 -4.38 13.22
CA LEU A 55 -4.70 -3.32 13.71
C LEU A 55 -4.58 -2.06 12.86
N LEU A 56 -3.35 -1.64 12.55
CA LEU A 56 -3.09 -0.50 11.69
C LEU A 56 -3.65 -0.71 10.29
N GLY A 57 -3.43 -1.88 9.69
CA GLY A 57 -3.98 -2.23 8.39
C GLY A 57 -5.50 -2.13 8.36
N ALA A 58 -6.19 -2.65 9.38
CA ALA A 58 -7.64 -2.54 9.51
C ALA A 58 -8.10 -1.08 9.65
N ILE A 59 -7.44 -0.27 10.49
CA ILE A 59 -7.73 1.15 10.67
C ILE A 59 -7.57 1.90 9.35
N VAL A 60 -6.48 1.67 8.63
CA VAL A 60 -6.23 2.33 7.34
C VAL A 60 -7.24 1.90 6.30
N VAL A 61 -7.59 0.61 6.21
CA VAL A 61 -8.64 0.13 5.29
C VAL A 61 -9.97 0.83 5.57
N VAL A 62 -10.41 0.91 6.83
CA VAL A 62 -11.66 1.62 7.16
C VAL A 62 -11.53 3.12 6.87
N GLY A 63 -10.38 3.72 7.17
CA GLY A 63 -10.08 5.12 6.91
C GLY A 63 -10.12 5.46 5.42
N THR A 64 -9.49 4.65 4.56
CA THR A 64 -9.49 4.89 3.11
C THR A 64 -10.88 4.79 2.51
N ARG A 65 -11.75 3.89 3.01
CA ARG A 65 -13.17 3.84 2.59
C ARG A 65 -13.88 5.14 2.90
N ARG A 66 -13.77 5.62 4.14
CA ARG A 66 -14.33 6.91 4.60
C ARG A 66 -13.78 8.09 3.79
N MET A 67 -12.50 8.06 3.41
CA MET A 67 -11.89 9.09 2.59
C MET A 67 -12.44 9.07 1.17
N VAL A 68 -12.59 7.90 0.53
CA VAL A 68 -13.21 7.78 -0.79
C VAL A 68 -14.66 8.25 -0.78
N GLU A 69 -15.40 8.06 0.31
CA GLU A 69 -16.78 8.55 0.43
C GLU A 69 -16.87 10.09 0.54
N ARG A 70 -15.84 10.75 1.10
CA ARG A 70 -15.92 12.16 1.51
C ARG A 70 -15.01 13.12 0.74
N LEU A 71 -13.91 12.64 0.18
CA LEU A 71 -12.85 13.46 -0.39
C LEU A 71 -12.77 13.26 -1.91
N GLY A 72 -12.94 14.34 -2.67
CA GLY A 72 -12.93 14.30 -4.14
C GLY A 72 -11.62 13.74 -4.72
N TRP A 73 -10.48 14.08 -4.13
CA TRP A 73 -9.18 13.56 -4.57
C TRP A 73 -9.05 12.04 -4.36
N ALA A 74 -9.65 11.50 -3.30
CA ALA A 74 -9.64 10.06 -3.03
C ALA A 74 -10.55 9.30 -4.01
N GLN A 75 -11.68 9.92 -4.41
CA GLN A 75 -12.55 9.38 -5.46
C GLN A 75 -11.88 9.38 -6.84
N GLU A 76 -11.17 10.45 -7.18
CA GLU A 76 -10.37 10.54 -8.41
C GLU A 76 -9.28 9.46 -8.44
N LEU A 77 -8.53 9.32 -7.35
CA LEU A 77 -7.51 8.30 -7.23
C LEU A 77 -8.09 6.89 -7.36
N ALA A 78 -9.20 6.62 -6.67
CA ALA A 78 -9.90 5.34 -6.76
C ALA A 78 -10.32 5.02 -8.20
N ARG A 79 -10.88 6.01 -8.92
CA ARG A 79 -11.24 5.86 -10.34
C ARG A 79 -10.02 5.58 -11.22
N ALA A 80 -8.91 6.26 -10.98
CA ALA A 80 -7.69 6.08 -11.77
C ALA A 80 -6.99 4.72 -11.51
N LEU A 81 -7.06 4.18 -10.29
CA LEU A 81 -6.51 2.86 -9.95
C LEU A 81 -7.44 1.69 -10.33
N ARG A 82 -8.74 1.96 -10.51
CA ARG A 82 -9.74 0.92 -10.76
C ARG A 82 -9.48 0.05 -12.00
N PRO A 83 -9.06 0.58 -13.17
CA PRO A 83 -8.76 -0.26 -14.33
C PRO A 83 -7.71 -1.34 -14.02
N PHE A 84 -6.66 -0.99 -13.27
CA PHE A 84 -5.66 -1.95 -12.81
C PHE A 84 -6.28 -3.04 -11.92
N ALA A 85 -7.14 -2.65 -10.97
CA ALA A 85 -7.80 -3.59 -10.07
C ALA A 85 -8.81 -4.52 -10.78
N ARG A 86 -9.57 -4.01 -11.77
CA ARG A 86 -10.58 -4.80 -12.50
C ARG A 86 -9.97 -5.91 -13.34
N ASP A 87 -8.75 -5.73 -13.81
CA ASP A 87 -8.07 -6.72 -14.64
C ASP A 87 -7.51 -7.90 -13.82
N LEU A 88 -7.42 -7.76 -12.49
CA LEU A 88 -6.87 -8.80 -11.60
C LEU A 88 -7.90 -9.91 -11.36
N SER A 89 -7.47 -11.17 -11.29
CA SER A 89 -8.30 -12.22 -10.68
C SER A 89 -8.24 -12.12 -9.15
N GLY A 90 -9.14 -12.79 -8.42
CA GLY A 90 -9.05 -12.85 -6.95
C GLY A 90 -7.69 -13.35 -6.45
N LEU A 91 -7.15 -14.41 -7.08
CA LEU A 91 -5.78 -14.87 -6.82
C LEU A 91 -4.73 -13.82 -7.22
N GLY A 92 -4.94 -13.11 -8.33
CA GLY A 92 -4.06 -12.02 -8.76
C GLY A 92 -3.97 -10.89 -7.72
N ILE A 93 -5.08 -10.53 -7.07
CA ILE A 93 -5.08 -9.54 -5.98
C ILE A 93 -4.22 -10.02 -4.81
N ILE A 94 -4.37 -11.28 -4.40
CA ILE A 94 -3.58 -11.85 -3.30
C ILE A 94 -2.09 -11.85 -3.67
N VAL A 95 -1.74 -12.32 -4.87
CA VAL A 95 -0.34 -12.37 -5.33
C VAL A 95 0.27 -10.98 -5.39
N VAL A 96 -0.43 -10.01 -5.99
CA VAL A 96 0.06 -8.63 -6.06
C VAL A 96 0.21 -8.03 -4.67
N ALA A 97 -0.79 -8.18 -3.79
CA ALA A 97 -0.72 -7.64 -2.43
C ALA A 97 0.45 -8.22 -1.63
N VAL A 98 0.68 -9.54 -1.70
CA VAL A 98 1.79 -10.17 -0.97
C VAL A 98 3.14 -9.76 -1.54
N LEU A 99 3.33 -9.90 -2.86
CA LEU A 99 4.63 -9.63 -3.47
C LEU A 99 4.99 -8.14 -3.41
N SER A 100 4.02 -7.24 -3.65
CA SER A 100 4.27 -5.80 -3.57
C SER A 100 4.64 -5.38 -2.16
N SER A 101 3.88 -5.83 -1.16
CA SER A 101 4.14 -5.49 0.23
C SER A 101 5.47 -6.04 0.72
N VAL A 102 5.80 -7.31 0.43
CA VAL A 102 7.09 -7.88 0.84
C VAL A 102 8.25 -7.15 0.17
N GLY A 103 8.21 -6.95 -1.15
CA GLY A 103 9.29 -6.29 -1.88
C GLY A 103 9.50 -4.84 -1.46
N GLU A 104 8.42 -4.07 -1.31
CA GLU A 104 8.51 -2.66 -0.92
C GLU A 104 8.96 -2.50 0.54
N GLU A 105 8.42 -3.28 1.49
CA GLU A 105 8.86 -3.16 2.88
C GLU A 105 10.32 -3.60 3.05
N LEU A 106 10.77 -4.66 2.35
CA LEU A 106 12.19 -5.04 2.35
C LEU A 106 13.08 -3.94 1.79
N LEU A 107 12.70 -3.30 0.68
CA LEU A 107 13.48 -2.22 0.08
C LEU A 107 13.52 -0.97 0.98
N PHE A 108 12.35 -0.46 1.35
CA PHE A 108 12.24 0.85 1.98
C PHE A 108 12.55 0.82 3.47
N ARG A 109 12.15 -0.24 4.17
CA ARG A 109 12.30 -0.34 5.63
C ARG A 109 13.48 -1.24 5.97
N GLY A 110 13.57 -2.42 5.40
CA GLY A 110 14.68 -3.33 5.67
C GLY A 110 16.03 -2.78 5.18
N LEU A 111 16.10 -2.34 3.93
CA LEU A 111 17.33 -1.85 3.33
C LEU A 111 17.55 -0.35 3.53
N LEU A 112 16.60 0.52 3.16
CA LEU A 112 16.84 1.97 3.05
C LEU A 112 16.75 2.71 4.39
N GLN A 113 15.70 2.46 5.19
CA GLN A 113 15.44 3.18 6.44
C GLN A 113 16.63 3.21 7.43
N PRO A 114 17.41 2.14 7.64
CA PRO A 114 18.53 2.18 8.57
C PRO A 114 19.64 3.16 8.18
N TRP A 115 19.68 3.61 6.92
CA TRP A 115 20.68 4.55 6.41
C TRP A 115 20.20 5.99 6.42
N VAL A 116 18.94 6.19 6.02
CA VAL A 116 18.41 7.54 5.78
C VAL A 116 17.40 7.99 6.85
N GLY A 117 17.03 7.08 7.74
CA GLY A 117 16.05 7.32 8.80
C GLY A 117 14.59 7.30 8.32
N VAL A 118 13.69 7.36 9.29
CA VAL A 118 12.24 7.18 9.10
C VAL A 118 11.63 8.27 8.20
N TRP A 119 12.07 9.52 8.33
CA TRP A 119 11.51 10.65 7.57
C TRP A 119 11.89 10.62 6.09
N ILE A 120 13.18 10.43 5.79
CA ILE A 120 13.67 10.44 4.40
C ILE A 120 13.13 9.22 3.65
N GLN A 121 13.13 8.03 4.26
CA GLN A 121 12.58 6.83 3.61
C GLN A 121 11.08 7.02 3.29
N ALA A 122 10.32 7.64 4.21
CA ALA A 122 8.89 7.87 4.02
C ALA A 122 8.61 8.86 2.87
N LEU A 123 9.39 9.93 2.77
CA LEU A 123 9.31 10.87 1.66
C LEU A 123 9.65 10.19 0.33
N LEU A 124 10.73 9.41 0.27
CA LEU A 124 11.12 8.67 -0.94
C LEU A 124 10.06 7.66 -1.36
N PHE A 125 9.48 6.95 -0.38
CA PHE A 125 8.35 6.05 -0.60
C PHE A 125 7.18 6.80 -1.23
N GLY A 126 6.77 7.93 -0.67
CA GLY A 126 5.68 8.74 -1.23
C GLY A 126 5.97 9.28 -2.63
N LEU A 127 7.19 9.77 -2.89
CA LEU A 127 7.57 10.30 -4.21
C LEU A 127 7.54 9.23 -5.30
N LEU A 128 7.87 7.98 -4.96
CA LEU A 128 7.76 6.84 -5.88
C LEU A 128 6.30 6.38 -6.07
N HIS A 129 5.42 6.72 -5.14
CA HIS A 129 3.97 6.50 -5.23
C HIS A 129 3.27 7.69 -5.91
N GLN A 130 3.51 7.83 -7.20
CA GLN A 130 2.86 8.84 -8.03
C GLN A 130 2.07 8.21 -9.18
N MET A 131 0.96 8.85 -9.55
CA MET A 131 0.19 8.50 -10.74
C MET A 131 -0.16 9.77 -11.52
N PRO A 132 -0.18 9.76 -12.86
CA PRO A 132 -0.64 10.91 -13.64
C PRO A 132 -2.06 11.32 -13.26
N GLY A 133 -2.29 12.61 -13.13
CA GLY A 133 -3.61 13.18 -12.82
C GLY A 133 -3.58 14.27 -11.75
N PRO A 134 -4.73 14.94 -11.53
CA PRO A 134 -4.86 16.04 -10.58
C PRO A 134 -4.57 15.63 -9.13
N SER A 135 -4.88 14.39 -8.77
CA SER A 135 -4.69 13.85 -7.42
C SER A 135 -3.28 13.32 -7.12
N ARG A 136 -2.28 13.53 -8.01
CA ARG A 136 -0.94 12.94 -7.83
C ARG A 136 -0.28 13.33 -6.52
N TRP A 137 -0.35 14.61 -6.14
CA TRP A 137 0.34 15.13 -4.97
C TRP A 137 -0.37 14.75 -3.67
N ALA A 138 -1.70 14.62 -3.71
CA ALA A 138 -2.46 14.05 -2.61
C ALA A 138 -2.07 12.58 -2.38
N TRP A 139 -1.84 11.81 -3.45
CA TRP A 139 -1.36 10.44 -3.35
C TRP A 139 0.07 10.34 -2.81
N VAL A 140 1.00 11.18 -3.30
CA VAL A 140 2.37 11.28 -2.76
C VAL A 140 2.35 11.60 -1.27
N GLY A 141 1.53 12.58 -0.86
CA GLY A 141 1.40 12.98 0.54
C GLY A 141 0.83 11.85 1.40
N TRP A 142 -0.26 11.21 0.96
CA TRP A 142 -0.85 10.07 1.66
C TRP A 142 0.10 8.88 1.77
N ALA A 143 0.77 8.52 0.68
CA ALA A 143 1.76 7.44 0.68
C ALA A 143 2.95 7.78 1.59
N SER A 144 3.39 9.04 1.65
CA SER A 144 4.42 9.48 2.60
C SER A 144 3.96 9.31 4.05
N VAL A 145 2.71 9.63 4.37
CA VAL A 145 2.14 9.41 5.72
C VAL A 145 2.12 7.93 6.06
N ILE A 146 1.63 7.07 5.16
CA ILE A 146 1.64 5.61 5.39
C ILE A 146 3.08 5.09 5.54
N GLY A 147 4.01 5.56 4.69
CA GLY A 147 5.42 5.25 4.79
C GLY A 147 6.02 5.65 6.13
N LEU A 148 5.63 6.82 6.67
CA LEU A 148 6.07 7.28 7.99
C LEU A 148 5.54 6.37 9.09
N VAL A 149 4.26 6.01 9.05
CA VAL A 149 3.65 5.13 10.06
C VAL A 149 4.28 3.74 10.04
N PHE A 150 4.52 3.17 8.85
CA PHE A 150 5.17 1.86 8.72
C PHE A 150 6.62 1.90 9.15
N GLY A 151 7.35 2.96 8.77
CA GLY A 151 8.72 3.15 9.20
C GLY A 151 8.84 3.34 10.71
N ALA A 152 7.90 4.06 11.33
CA ALA A 152 7.81 4.20 12.78
C ALA A 152 7.47 2.88 13.47
N LEU A 153 6.58 2.05 12.90
CA LEU A 153 6.28 0.72 13.42
C LEU A 153 7.52 -0.20 13.39
N PHE A 154 8.29 -0.14 12.29
CA PHE A 154 9.55 -0.88 12.18
C PHE A 154 10.60 -0.37 13.17
N ALA A 155 10.78 0.95 13.27
CA ALA A 155 11.70 1.57 14.22
C ALA A 155 11.29 1.28 15.67
N LEU A 156 9.99 1.24 15.96
CA LEU A 156 9.46 0.96 17.30
C LEU A 156 9.72 -0.48 17.73
N THR A 157 9.36 -1.43 16.88
CA THR A 157 9.30 -2.86 17.26
C THR A 157 10.54 -3.65 16.87
N GLY A 158 11.35 -3.13 15.97
CA GLY A 158 12.49 -3.82 15.38
C GLY A 158 12.12 -4.89 14.34
N SER A 159 10.86 -5.31 14.26
CA SER A 159 10.41 -6.39 13.39
C SER A 159 9.72 -5.85 12.14
N LEU A 160 10.15 -6.32 10.97
CA LEU A 160 9.54 -5.97 9.68
C LEU A 160 8.17 -6.64 9.44
N LEU A 161 7.81 -7.65 10.24
CA LEU A 161 6.57 -8.41 10.09
C LEU A 161 5.31 -7.53 10.16
N GLY A 162 5.24 -6.59 11.11
CA GLY A 162 4.10 -5.69 11.28
C GLY A 162 3.84 -4.81 10.06
N PRO A 163 4.84 -4.05 9.57
CA PRO A 163 4.73 -3.28 8.33
C PRO A 163 4.29 -4.14 7.14
N ILE A 164 4.87 -5.33 6.96
CA ILE A 164 4.48 -6.26 5.88
C ILE A 164 3.02 -6.65 5.99
N LEU A 165 2.56 -7.10 7.17
CA LEU A 165 1.17 -7.52 7.36
C LEU A 165 0.19 -6.36 7.16
N ALA A 166 0.50 -5.18 7.70
CA ALA A 166 -0.30 -3.98 7.51
C ALA A 166 -0.45 -3.65 6.01
N HIS A 167 0.67 -3.69 5.28
CA HIS A 167 0.70 -3.39 3.86
C HIS A 167 -0.09 -4.42 3.04
N ILE A 168 0.06 -5.72 3.32
CA ILE A 168 -0.70 -6.80 2.67
C ILE A 168 -2.21 -6.59 2.86
N VAL A 169 -2.63 -6.30 4.10
CA VAL A 169 -4.03 -6.02 4.43
C VAL A 169 -4.53 -4.81 3.63
N ILE A 170 -3.81 -3.69 3.64
CA ILE A 170 -4.22 -2.48 2.93
C ILE A 170 -4.35 -2.74 1.43
N ASN A 171 -3.33 -3.35 0.81
CA ASN A 171 -3.32 -3.60 -0.64
C ASN A 171 -4.39 -4.60 -1.03
N GLY A 172 -4.49 -5.74 -0.33
CA GLY A 172 -5.48 -6.77 -0.62
C GLY A 172 -6.91 -6.25 -0.54
N PHE A 173 -7.26 -5.58 0.55
CA PHE A 173 -8.62 -5.04 0.72
C PHE A 173 -8.91 -3.85 -0.21
N ASN A 174 -7.95 -2.94 -0.45
CA ASN A 174 -8.16 -1.81 -1.35
C ASN A 174 -8.28 -2.26 -2.81
N LEU A 175 -7.44 -3.17 -3.28
CA LEU A 175 -7.56 -3.72 -4.65
C LEU A 175 -8.89 -4.47 -4.82
N ASN A 176 -9.30 -5.28 -3.84
CA ASN A 176 -10.59 -5.95 -3.87
C ASN A 176 -11.76 -4.96 -3.89
N TYR A 177 -11.69 -3.90 -3.08
CA TYR A 177 -12.72 -2.86 -3.08
C TYR A 177 -12.81 -2.14 -4.43
N LEU A 178 -11.68 -1.72 -5.00
CA LEU A 178 -11.62 -1.06 -6.30
C LEU A 178 -12.15 -1.95 -7.43
N GLN A 179 -11.89 -3.26 -7.37
CA GLN A 179 -12.43 -4.22 -8.32
C GLN A 179 -13.97 -4.29 -8.25
N ASN A 180 -14.54 -4.31 -7.04
CA ASN A 180 -15.95 -4.61 -6.81
C ASN A 180 -16.85 -3.38 -6.66
N HIS A 181 -16.29 -2.19 -6.43
CA HIS A 181 -17.05 -0.96 -6.16
C HIS A 181 -16.73 0.12 -7.19
N ASP A 182 -17.79 0.72 -7.73
CA ASP A 182 -17.69 1.90 -8.59
C ASP A 182 -18.00 3.15 -7.76
N PRO A 183 -17.08 4.11 -7.61
CA PRO A 183 -17.35 5.35 -6.90
C PRO A 183 -18.22 6.34 -7.69
N GLU A 184 -18.76 5.98 -8.86
CA GLU A 184 -19.75 6.78 -9.56
C GLU A 184 -20.94 7.14 -8.64
N LEU A 185 -21.15 8.45 -8.46
CA LEU A 185 -22.34 9.05 -7.84
C LEU A 185 -23.63 8.39 -8.37
N PRO A 186 -24.69 8.28 -7.55
CA PRO A 186 -25.97 7.71 -7.98
C PRO A 186 -26.38 8.38 -9.29
N ARG A 187 -26.79 7.57 -10.28
CA ARG A 187 -27.39 8.04 -11.53
C ARG A 187 -28.26 9.23 -11.18
N ARG A 188 -27.82 10.45 -11.52
CA ARG A 188 -28.73 11.60 -11.52
C ARG A 188 -29.81 11.14 -12.48
N GLY A 189 -30.98 10.78 -11.93
CA GLY A 189 -32.13 10.44 -12.73
C GLY A 189 -32.22 11.54 -13.76
N LEU A 190 -32.09 11.18 -15.04
CA LEU A 190 -32.35 12.10 -16.12
C LEU A 190 -33.78 12.56 -15.89
N GLY A 191 -33.93 13.72 -15.26
CA GLY A 191 -35.20 14.33 -14.99
C GLY A 191 -35.88 14.53 -16.33
N GLY A 192 -36.78 13.61 -16.65
CA GLY A 192 -38.06 13.77 -17.33
C GLY A 192 -38.28 14.95 -18.28
N LEU A 193 -37.29 15.40 -19.05
CA LEU A 193 -37.45 16.53 -19.98
C LEU A 193 -37.41 16.13 -21.46
N LEU A 194 -37.33 14.84 -21.77
CA LEU A 194 -37.49 14.30 -23.14
C LEU A 194 -38.70 13.37 -23.29
N GLY A 195 -39.63 13.43 -22.34
CA GLY A 195 -40.87 12.63 -22.34
C GLY A 195 -42.09 13.38 -22.84
N HIS A 196 -42.02 14.05 -24.01
CA HIS A 196 -43.20 14.20 -24.87
C HIS A 196 -42.80 14.70 -26.27
N ARG A 197 -42.69 13.76 -27.21
CA ARG A 197 -42.99 14.01 -28.62
C ARG A 197 -44.11 13.07 -29.04
N SER A 198 -45.26 13.64 -29.34
CA SER A 198 -46.34 13.08 -30.16
C SER A 198 -47.15 14.30 -30.61
N ARG A 199 -46.81 14.91 -31.76
CA ARG A 199 -47.41 14.63 -33.08
C ARG A 199 -48.93 14.51 -33.02
N ALA A 200 -49.60 15.65 -33.22
CA ALA A 200 -50.79 15.82 -34.06
C ALA A 200 -50.85 17.29 -34.46
#